data_AF-A0A948VVQ9-F1
#
_entry.id   AF-A0A948VVQ9-F1
#
_cell.length_a   1.000
_cell.length_b   1.000
_cell.length_c   1.000
_cell.angle_alpha   90.00
_cell.angle_beta   90.00
_cell.angle_gamma   90.00
#
_symmetry.space_group_name_H-M   'P 1'
#
loop_
_entity.id
_entity.type
_entity.pdbx_description
1 polymer ?
#
loop_
_entity_poly.entity_id
_entity_poly.type
_entity_poly.pdbx_seq_one_letter_code
_entity_poly.pdbx_strand_id
1 'polypeptide(L)' 'MKSSANSGRAKFIVGGLLILAAVVYLIASSTSASAEYFLTVDELHAKGSSVIGRNLRVSGAVVGDTIQYDP' A
#
# COMPACT_ATOMS: atom_id res chain seq x y z
N MET A 1 -50.82 -14.68 0.35
CA MET A 1 -49.75 -15.21 1.22
C MET A 1 -48.40 -14.70 0.72
N LYS A 2 -47.77 -13.73 1.41
CA LYS A 2 -46.43 -13.20 1.03
C LYS A 2 -45.36 -14.12 1.60
N SER A 3 -44.70 -14.89 0.74
CA SER A 3 -43.53 -15.71 1.11
C SER A 3 -42.34 -14.79 1.38
N SER A 4 -41.98 -14.63 2.65
CA SER A 4 -40.83 -13.83 3.11
C SER A 4 -39.64 -14.72 3.52
N ALA A 5 -39.41 -15.82 2.80
CA ALA A 5 -38.35 -16.79 3.12
C ALA A 5 -36.96 -16.47 2.52
N ASN A 6 -36.75 -15.27 1.95
CA ASN A 6 -35.52 -14.94 1.22
C ASN A 6 -34.74 -13.71 1.75
N SER A 7 -35.29 -12.97 2.70
CA SER A 7 -34.66 -11.74 3.21
C SER A 7 -33.47 -12.01 4.13
N GLY A 8 -33.47 -13.11 4.89
CA GLY A 8 -32.36 -13.49 5.77
C GLY A 8 -31.12 -13.96 5.01
N ARG A 9 -31.29 -14.84 4.02
CA ARG A 9 -30.18 -15.36 3.19
C ARG A 9 -29.56 -14.26 2.32
N ALA A 10 -30.39 -13.39 1.74
CA ALA A 10 -29.90 -12.24 0.98
C ALA A 10 -29.07 -11.28 1.85
N LYS A 11 -29.52 -10.97 3.07
CA LYS A 11 -28.75 -10.14 4.02
C LYS A 11 -27.43 -10.79 4.41
N PHE A 12 -27.40 -12.12 4.56
CA PHE A 12 -26.18 -12.86 4.89
C PHE A 12 -25.16 -12.84 3.76
N ILE A 13 -25.61 -13.03 2.52
CA ILE A 13 -24.75 -12.96 1.33
C ILE A 13 -24.21 -11.54 1.13
N VAL A 14 -25.06 -10.52 1.28
CA VAL A 14 -24.65 -9.11 1.16
C VAL A 14 -23.65 -8.73 2.25
N GLY A 15 -23.88 -9.14 3.50
CA GLY A 15 -22.95 -8.92 4.60
C GLY A 15 -21.61 -9.63 4.39
N GLY A 16 -21.63 -10.89 3.95
CA GLY A 16 -20.42 -11.66 3.62
C GLY A 16 -19.62 -11.03 2.49
N LEU A 17 -20.28 -10.59 1.41
CA LEU A 17 -19.65 -9.89 0.29
C LEU A 17 -19.02 -8.56 0.72
N LEU A 18 -19.71 -7.79 1.57
CA LEU A 18 -19.18 -6.53 2.09
C LEU A 18 -17.93 -6.74 2.94
N ILE A 19 -17.92 -7.74 3.81
CA ILE A 19 -16.73 -8.07 4.61
C ILE A 19 -15.60 -8.56 3.71
N LEU A 20 -15.88 -9.44 2.75
CA LEU A 20 -14.87 -9.92 1.81
C LEU A 20 -14.24 -8.76 1.02
N ALA A 21 -15.06 -7.84 0.51
CA ALA A 21 -14.60 -6.65 -0.20
C ALA A 21 -13.73 -5.75 0.69
N ALA A 22 -14.15 -5.53 1.94
CA ALA A 22 -13.37 -4.75 2.90
C ALA A 22 -12.01 -5.40 3.22
N VAL A 23 -11.96 -6.72 3.37
CA VAL A 23 -10.71 -7.47 3.60
C VAL A 23 -9.78 -7.36 2.39
N VAL A 24 -10.29 -7.55 1.17
CA VAL A 24 -9.48 -7.40 -0.06
C VAL A 24 -8.94 -5.97 -0.18
N TYR A 25 -9.77 -4.97 0.10
CA TYR A 25 -9.35 -3.57 0.12
C TYR A 25 -8.24 -3.33 1.15
N LEU A 26 -8.40 -3.84 2.37
CA LEU A 26 -7.39 -3.70 3.43
C LEU A 26 -6.09 -4.41 3.07
N ILE A 27 -6.11 -5.59 2.46
CA ILE A 27 -4.90 -6.30 2.02
C ILE A 27 -4.17 -5.50 0.95
N ALA A 28 -4.89 -5.01 -0.07
CA ALA A 28 -4.29 -4.19 -1.12
C ALA A 28 -3.71 -2.90 -0.54
N SER A 29 -4.46 -2.22 0.34
CA SER A 29 -4.03 -0.99 0.99
C SER A 29 -2.84 -1.22 1.93
N SER A 30 -2.84 -2.28 2.75
CA SER A 30 -1.74 -2.55 3.70
C SER A 30 -0.47 -2.95 2.95
N THR A 31 -0.59 -3.74 1.89
CA THR A 31 0.56 -4.12 1.06
C THR A 31 1.15 -2.90 0.36
N SER A 32 0.31 -1.97 -0.12
CA SER A 32 0.80 -0.71 -0.72
C SER A 32 1.42 0.25 0.30
N ALA A 33 0.94 0.25 1.55
CA ALA A 33 1.45 1.11 2.62
C ALA A 33 2.73 0.57 3.29
N SER A 34 2.94 -0.75 3.27
CA SER A 34 4.09 -1.43 3.90
C SER A 34 5.16 -1.89 2.91
N ALA A 35 5.02 -1.61 1.61
CA ALA A 35 6.09 -1.80 0.66
C ALA A 35 7.16 -0.73 0.89
N GLU A 36 8.06 -0.98 1.84
CA GLU A 36 9.29 -0.22 2.01
C GLU A 36 10.17 -0.52 0.80
N TYR A 37 9.98 0.23 -0.29
CA TYR A 37 10.72 0.04 -1.52
C TYR A 37 12.18 0.41 -1.26
N PHE A 38 13.04 -0.61 -1.23
CA PHE A 38 14.49 -0.44 -1.26
C PHE A 38 14.88 -0.14 -2.70
N LEU A 39 15.37 1.08 -2.95
CA LEU A 39 15.90 1.51 -4.23
C LEU A 39 17.39 1.79 -4.09
N THR A 40 18.16 1.49 -5.12
CA THR A 40 19.50 2.06 -5.28
C THR A 40 19.41 3.53 -5.71
N VAL A 41 20.51 4.26 -5.56
CA VAL A 41 20.60 5.66 -6.03
C VAL A 41 20.30 5.76 -7.53
N ASP A 42 20.79 4.82 -8.34
CA ASP A 42 20.57 4.80 -9.79
C ASP A 42 19.09 4.55 -10.14
N GLU A 43 18.43 3.63 -9.44
CA GLU A 43 17.01 3.33 -9.65
C GLU A 43 16.10 4.48 -9.21
N LEU A 44 16.45 5.18 -8.13
CA LEU A 44 15.76 6.39 -7.71
C LEU A 44 15.87 7.47 -8.79
N HIS A 45 17.08 7.67 -9.34
CA HIS A 45 17.33 8.66 -10.38
C HIS A 45 16.60 8.31 -11.69
N ALA A 46 16.57 7.03 -12.07
CA ALA A 46 15.84 6.54 -13.23
C ALA A 46 14.32 6.69 -13.09
N LYS A 47 13.77 6.51 -11.88
CA LYS A 47 12.32 6.67 -11.60
C LYS A 47 11.89 8.13 -11.45
N GLY A 48 12.81 9.02 -11.08
CA GLY A 48 12.61 10.47 -11.05
C GLY A 48 11.33 10.90 -10.31
N SER A 49 10.41 11.55 -11.01
CA SER A 49 9.19 12.11 -10.42
C SER A 49 8.14 11.08 -10.01
N SER A 50 8.22 9.83 -10.51
CA SER A 50 7.21 8.79 -10.25
C SER A 50 7.20 8.27 -8.82
N VAL A 51 8.26 8.56 -8.07
CA VAL A 51 8.48 8.13 -6.68
C VAL A 51 8.34 9.27 -5.67
N ILE A 52 8.04 10.50 -6.13
CA ILE A 52 7.76 11.65 -5.26
C ILE A 52 6.48 11.39 -4.45
N GLY A 53 6.53 11.66 -3.14
CA GLY A 53 5.40 11.45 -2.22
C GLY A 53 5.24 10.01 -1.72
N ARG A 54 6.16 9.10 -2.05
CA ARG A 54 6.21 7.74 -1.52
C ARG A 54 7.30 7.62 -0.46
N ASN A 55 7.05 6.80 0.57
CA ASN A 55 8.09 6.46 1.54
C ASN A 55 9.00 5.37 0.95
N LEU A 56 10.30 5.64 0.86
CA LEU A 56 11.28 4.78 0.19
C LEU A 56 12.50 4.65 1.09
N ARG A 57 13.19 3.50 1.02
CA ARG A 57 14.54 3.36 1.56
C ARG A 57 15.52 3.37 0.40
N VAL A 58 16.58 4.17 0.53
CA VAL A 58 17.63 4.25 -0.49
C VAL A 58 18.92 3.68 0.06
N SER A 59 19.56 2.79 -0.68
CA SER A 59 20.88 2.28 -0.35
C SER A 59 21.88 2.72 -1.43
N GLY A 60 23.02 3.24 -0.98
CA GLY A 60 24.05 3.76 -1.87
C GLY A 60 25.36 4.01 -1.15
N ALA A 61 26.44 4.12 -1.93
CA ALA A 61 27.73 4.55 -1.41
C ALA A 61 27.71 6.07 -1.19
N VAL A 62 28.18 6.51 -0.03
CA VAL A 62 28.36 7.94 0.28
C VAL A 62 29.81 8.31 0.01
N VAL A 63 30.03 9.41 -0.72
CA VAL A 63 31.35 9.99 -0.91
C VAL A 63 31.72 10.73 0.37
N GLY A 64 32.79 10.31 1.06
CA GLY A 64 33.14 10.83 2.39
C GLY A 64 33.27 12.35 2.47
N ASP A 65 33.80 12.98 1.42
CA ASP A 65 33.98 14.44 1.35
C ASP A 65 32.66 15.23 1.25
N THR A 66 31.54 14.55 1.04
CA THR A 66 30.20 15.18 0.93
C THR A 66 29.46 15.26 2.26
N ILE A 67 30.00 14.67 3.33
CA ILE A 67 29.34 14.63 4.64
C ILE A 67 29.58 15.97 5.35
N GLN A 68 28.53 16.78 5.47
CA GLN A 68 28.54 18.03 6.24
C GLN A 68 27.83 17.82 7.58
N TYR A 69 28.48 18.21 8.67
CA TYR A 69 27.93 18.19 10.02
C TYR A 69 27.63 19.62 10.46
N ASP A 70 26.41 19.88 10.91
CA ASP A 70 26.02 21.15 11.54
C ASP A 70 26.25 21.03 13.07
N PRO A 71 27.00 21.95 13.70
CA PRO A 71 27.28 21.94 15.15
C PRO A 71 26.10 22.35 16.05
#